data_AF-A0AAE6JIY6-F1
#
_entry.id   AF-A0AAE6JIY6-F1
#
_cell.length_a   1.000
_cell.length_b   1.000
_cell.length_c   1.000
_cell.angle_alpha   90.00
_cell.angle_beta   90.00
_cell.angle_gamma   90.00
#
_symmetry.space_group_name_H-M   'P 1'
#
loop_
_entity.id
_entity.type
_entity.pdbx_description
1 polymer ?
#
loop_
_entity_poly.entity_id
_entity_poly.type
_entity_poly.pdbx_seq_one_letter_code
_entity_poly.pdbx_strand_id
1 'polypeptide(L)' 'MTAEKMIIVTGKQYLELKQSLESGEGLTYNIGTDKHPEMVKITNIYMDTDPDFTRNPRQFARMHEDLNVQVKLEYVAE' A
#
# COMPACT_ATOMS: atom_id res chain seq x y z
N MET A 1 -17.10 -6.12 -4.05
CA MET A 1 -16.70 -6.50 -2.67
C MET A 1 -15.33 -5.88 -2.40
N THR A 2 -14.89 -5.65 -1.16
CA THR A 2 -13.50 -5.23 -0.90
C THR A 2 -12.59 -6.46 -0.85
N ALA A 3 -11.42 -6.35 -1.47
CA ALA A 3 -10.40 -7.40 -1.50
C ALA A 3 -9.06 -6.85 -0.98
N GLU A 4 -8.20 -7.76 -0.53
CA GLU A 4 -6.92 -7.44 0.07
C GLU A 4 -5.80 -8.25 -0.58
N LYS A 5 -4.63 -7.63 -0.80
CA LYS A 5 -3.46 -8.31 -1.35
C LYS A 5 -2.17 -7.79 -0.73
N MET A 6 -1.26 -8.70 -0.40
CA MET A 6 0.09 -8.36 0.03
C MET A 6 0.98 -8.21 -1.19
N ILE A 7 1.66 -7.08 -1.30
CA ILE A 7 2.66 -6.82 -2.35
C ILE A 7 3.97 -6.34 -1.73
N ILE A 8 5.04 -6.37 -2.54
CA ILE A 8 6.33 -5.78 -2.18
C ILE A 8 6.50 -4.52 -3.03
N VAL A 9 6.75 -3.40 -2.37
CA VAL A 9 7.03 -2.10 -2.99
C VAL A 9 8.27 -1.50 -2.35
N THR A 10 8.88 -0.49 -2.97
CA THR A 10 9.89 0.31 -2.27
C THR A 10 9.23 1.22 -1.24
N GLY A 11 9.99 1.65 -0.25
CA GLY A 11 9.51 2.63 0.70
C GLY A 11 9.04 3.92 0.02
N LYS A 12 9.78 4.40 -0.98
CA LYS A 12 9.37 5.54 -1.79
C LYS A 12 7.98 5.34 -2.41
N GLN A 13 7.75 4.18 -3.03
CA GLN A 13 6.46 3.86 -3.65
C GLN A 13 5.32 3.81 -2.63
N TYR A 14 5.53 3.23 -1.44
CA TYR A 14 4.51 3.26 -0.40
C TYR A 14 4.11 4.69 0.00
N LEU A 15 5.08 5.60 0.17
CA LEU A 15 4.81 7.00 0.53
C LEU A 15 4.02 7.72 -0.57
N GLU A 16 4.41 7.53 -1.84
CA GLU A 16 3.71 8.09 -2.99
C GLU A 16 2.26 7.58 -3.09
N LEU A 17 2.05 6.28 -2.87
CA LEU A 17 0.72 5.66 -2.85
C LEU A 17 -0.14 6.19 -1.69
N LYS A 18 0.42 6.26 -0.48
CA LYS A 18 -0.27 6.78 0.71
C LYS A 18 -0.68 8.24 0.52
N GLN A 19 0.24 9.09 0.07
CA GLN A 19 -0.05 10.49 -0.22
C GLN A 19 -1.13 10.65 -1.29
N SER A 20 -1.10 9.83 -2.34
CA SER A 20 -2.12 9.85 -3.39
C SER A 20 -3.50 9.44 -2.85
N LEU A 21 -3.56 8.44 -1.97
CA LEU A 21 -4.81 7.99 -1.34
C LEU A 21 -5.42 9.04 -0.41
N GLU A 22 -4.60 9.79 0.34
CA GLU A 22 -5.07 10.90 1.19
C GLU A 22 -5.77 12.02 0.39
N SER A 23 -5.53 12.10 -0.92
CA SER A 23 -6.16 13.11 -1.79
C SER A 23 -7.63 12.80 -2.16
N GLY A 24 -8.15 11.60 -1.82
CA GLY A 24 -9.59 11.42 -1.54
C GLY A 24 -10.44 10.61 -2.53
N GLU A 25 -9.94 10.17 -3.69
CA GLU A 25 -10.77 9.41 -4.66
C GLU A 25 -10.40 7.93 -4.84
N GLY A 26 -9.38 7.45 -4.11
CA GLY A 26 -8.75 6.16 -4.38
C GLY A 26 -7.85 6.22 -5.62
N LEU A 27 -6.89 5.32 -5.72
CA LEU A 27 -5.88 5.33 -6.78
C LEU A 27 -6.04 4.10 -7.67
N THR A 28 -5.89 4.24 -8.99
CA THR A 28 -5.80 3.07 -9.87
C THR A 28 -4.36 2.58 -9.87
N TYR A 29 -4.14 1.33 -9.47
CA TYR A 29 -2.81 0.76 -9.34
C TYR A 29 -2.76 -0.66 -9.93
N ASN A 30 -1.62 -1.00 -10.53
CA ASN A 30 -1.38 -2.35 -11.05
C ASN A 30 -0.85 -3.25 -9.93
N ILE A 31 -1.68 -4.16 -9.43
CA ILE A 31 -1.27 -5.16 -8.43
C ILE A 31 -0.80 -6.48 -9.06
N GLY A 32 -0.77 -6.54 -10.39
CA GLY A 32 -0.34 -7.68 -11.18
C GLY A 32 1.15 -7.66 -11.48
N THR A 33 1.56 -8.45 -12.47
CA THR A 33 2.93 -8.46 -13.00
C THR A 33 2.96 -7.84 -14.39
N ASP A 34 4.13 -7.52 -14.93
CA ASP A 34 4.26 -7.01 -16.30
C ASP A 34 3.65 -7.94 -17.36
N LYS A 35 3.65 -9.26 -17.09
CA LYS A 35 3.08 -10.28 -17.98
C LYS A 35 1.58 -10.48 -17.79
N HIS A 36 1.07 -10.18 -16.60
CA HIS A 36 -0.33 -10.30 -16.22
C HIS A 36 -0.73 -9.08 -15.37
N PRO A 37 -0.96 -7.93 -16.03
CA PRO A 37 -1.35 -6.71 -15.32
C PRO A 37 -2.76 -6.88 -14.75
N GLU A 38 -2.95 -6.39 -13.53
CA GLU A 38 -4.20 -6.43 -12.79
C GLU A 38 -4.44 -5.03 -12.23
N MET A 39 -5.17 -4.21 -12.98
CA MET A 39 -5.49 -2.83 -12.59
C MET A 39 -6.66 -2.85 -11.63
N VAL A 40 -6.47 -2.30 -10.44
CA VAL A 40 -7.51 -2.21 -9.41
C VAL A 40 -7.59 -0.80 -8.84
N LYS A 41 -8.76 -0.44 -8.35
CA LYS A 41 -8.94 0.79 -7.58
C LYS A 41 -8.60 0.53 -6.12
N ILE A 42 -7.39 0.90 -5.72
CA ILE A 42 -6.95 0.83 -4.34
C ILE A 42 -7.66 1.92 -3.52
N THR A 43 -8.14 1.52 -2.35
CA THR A 43 -8.83 2.39 -1.39
C THR A 43 -7.99 2.62 -0.16
N ASN A 44 -7.07 1.71 0.16
CA ASN A 44 -6.16 1.87 1.28
C ASN A 44 -4.85 1.10 1.11
N ILE A 45 -3.82 1.54 1.83
CA ILE A 45 -2.51 0.88 1.88
C ILE A 45 -1.98 0.89 3.32
N TYR A 46 -1.46 -0.24 3.76
CA TYR A 46 -0.92 -0.40 5.11
C TYR A 46 0.44 -1.07 5.07
N MET A 47 1.35 -0.58 5.90
CA MET A 47 2.63 -1.23 6.17
C MET A 47 2.65 -1.68 7.63
N ASP A 48 3.32 -2.79 7.93
CA ASP A 48 3.41 -3.33 9.29
C ASP A 48 4.00 -2.34 10.33
N THR A 49 4.68 -1.30 9.86
CA THR A 49 5.29 -0.24 10.68
C THR A 49 4.53 1.10 10.61
N ASP A 50 3.42 1.17 9.85
CA ASP A 50 2.56 2.35 9.77
C ASP A 50 1.88 2.58 11.13
N PRO A 51 1.97 3.77 11.74
CA PRO A 51 1.28 4.06 12.99
C PRO A 51 -0.21 3.76 13.01
N ASP A 52 -0.88 3.93 11.88
CA ASP A 52 -2.30 3.65 11.74
C ASP A 52 -2.59 2.14 11.71
N PHE A 53 -1.59 1.34 11.33
CA PHE A 53 -1.65 -0.13 11.31
C PHE A 53 -1.13 -0.75 12.62
N THR A 54 -0.07 -0.20 13.21
CA THR A 54 0.51 -0.72 14.45
C THR A 54 -0.27 -0.19 15.66
N ARG A 55 -0.77 -1.10 16.51
CA ARG A 55 -1.40 -0.73 17.79
C ARG A 55 -0.39 -0.28 18.86
N ASN A 56 0.92 -0.27 18.56
CA ASN A 56 1.98 0.06 19.50
C ASN A 56 2.79 1.28 19.01
N PRO A 57 2.41 2.50 19.42
CA PRO A 57 3.06 3.72 18.95
C PRO A 57 4.52 3.90 19.43
N ARG A 58 5.10 2.92 20.13
CA ARG A 58 6.49 2.94 20.59
C ARG A 58 7.41 2.03 19.76
N GLN A 59 6.88 1.29 18.79
CA GLN A 59 7.64 0.36 17.95
C GLN A 59 7.59 0.75 16.46
N PHE A 60 7.80 2.04 16.18
CA PHE A 60 8.01 2.46 14.79
C PHE A 60 9.42 2.12 14.35
N ALA A 61 9.56 1.14 13.46
CA ALA A 61 10.77 1.05 12.67
C ALA A 61 10.79 2.26 11.72
N ARG A 62 11.95 2.93 11.58
CA ARG A 62 12.08 4.05 10.64
C ARG A 62 11.90 3.50 9.23
N MET A 63 11.03 4.15 8.47
CA MET A 63 10.82 3.83 7.08
C MET A 63 12.00 4.32 6.25
N HIS A 64 12.61 3.41 5.48
CA HIS A 64 13.67 3.74 4.54
C HIS A 64 13.11 3.67 3.12
N GLU A 65 13.20 4.78 2.38
CA GLU A 65 12.64 4.89 1.03
C GLU A 65 13.24 3.90 0.04
N ASP A 66 14.52 3.55 0.22
CA ASP A 66 15.29 2.69 -0.68
C ASP A 66 15.11 1.19 -0.43
N LEU A 67 14.43 0.81 0.66
CA LEU A 67 14.22 -0.59 1.00
C LEU A 67 12.92 -1.12 0.43
N ASN A 68 12.94 -2.38 0.00
CA ASN A 68 11.73 -3.12 -0.30
C ASN A 68 10.99 -3.42 1.01
N VAL A 69 9.72 -3.07 1.04
CA VAL A 69 8.80 -3.27 2.15
C VAL A 69 7.60 -4.06 1.68
N GLN A 70 7.08 -4.91 2.56
CA GLN A 70 5.84 -5.62 2.33
C GLN A 70 4.68 -4.76 2.82
N VAL A 71 3.66 -4.59 1.98
CA VAL A 71 2.49 -3.75 2.27
C VAL A 71 1.22 -4.50 1.94
N LYS A 72 0.16 -4.22 2.69
CA LYS A 72 -1.20 -4.68 2.45
C LYS A 72 -1.96 -3.61 1.67
N LEU A 73 -2.46 -3.98 0.49
CA LEU A 73 -3.35 -3.14 -0.29
C LEU A 73 -4.79 -3.60 -0.10
N GLU A 74 -5.68 -2.63 0.11
CA GLU A 74 -7.12 -2.83 0.06
C GLU A 74 -7.67 -2.17 -1.21
N TYR A 75 -8.50 -2.90 -1.95
CA TYR A 75 -9.04 -2.45 -3.23
C TYR A 75 -10.47 -2.94 -3.44
N VAL A 76 -11.17 -2.26 -4.35
CA VAL A 76 -12.51 -2.69 -4.79
C VAL A 76 -12.34 -3.79 -5.82
N ALA A 77 -12.84 -4.98 -5.50
CA ALA A 77 -13.02 -6.07 -6.47
C ALA A 77 -14.43 -5.97 -7.05
N GLU A 78 -14.48 -5.78 -8.37
CA GLU A 78 -15.71 -5.88 -9.17
C GLU A 78 -16.15 -7.33 -9.34
#